data_AF-A0A952AK49-F1
#
_entry.id   AF-A0A952AK49-F1
#
_cell.length_a   1.000
_cell.length_b   1.000
_cell.length_c   1.000
_cell.angle_alpha   90.00
_cell.angle_beta   90.00
_cell.angle_gamma   90.00
#
_symmetry.space_group_name_H-M   'P 1'
#
loop_
_entity.id
_entity.type
_entity.pdbx_description
1 polymer ?
#
loop_
_entity_poly.entity_id
_entity_poly.type
_entity_poly.pdbx_seq_one_letter_code
_entity_poly.pdbx_strand_id
1 'polypeptide(L)'
;MDKLEIKKGLVNNRENSQLEFKKTFNNYIKNYIKTICAFANNKGGYIVFGVEDKPRKPIGLGNDYNKFNNFDLKDLTTHLQNSISYNLEIEMNSFSQDINLEKDFFTTKELAVKLNWLNGNSNTYHTQEIIKKLKLKDDPRMFQKKNTSLYTRLALEKLKEFKIEHNVNNINDLILFFKNLNSLPTKKQHINIKKTTL
;
A
#
# COMPACT_ATOMS: atom_id res chain seq x y z
N MET A 1 8.44 10.59 -15.85
CA MET A 1 8.88 10.86 -14.47
C MET A 1 9.26 9.53 -13.89
N ASP A 2 10.55 9.32 -13.72
CA ASP A 2 11.07 7.95 -13.55
C ASP A 2 11.18 7.57 -12.07
N LYS A 3 11.09 8.56 -11.17
CA LYS A 3 11.15 8.35 -9.72
C LYS A 3 10.53 9.52 -8.93
N LEU A 4 9.86 9.19 -7.83
CA LEU A 4 9.46 10.14 -6.78
C LEU A 4 10.56 10.25 -5.72
N GLU A 5 10.86 11.47 -5.26
CA GLU A 5 11.78 11.67 -4.14
C GLU A 5 11.04 11.46 -2.82
N ILE A 6 11.55 10.54 -1.97
CA ILE A 6 11.00 10.28 -0.64
C ILE A 6 11.99 10.74 0.44
N LYS A 7 11.51 11.59 1.36
CA LYS A 7 12.27 12.06 2.51
C LYS A 7 11.48 11.81 3.79
N LYS A 8 12.07 11.09 4.76
CA LYS A 8 11.41 10.71 6.02
C LYS A 8 10.07 9.97 5.83
N GLY A 9 9.95 9.20 4.75
CA GLY A 9 8.72 8.45 4.42
C GLY A 9 7.60 9.29 3.80
N LEU A 10 7.90 10.51 3.35
CA LEU A 10 6.96 11.41 2.68
C LEU A 10 7.47 11.75 1.27
N VAL A 11 6.56 11.95 0.34
CA VAL A 11 6.88 12.48 -1.00
C VAL A 11 7.35 13.93 -0.85
N ASN A 12 8.57 14.19 -1.29
CA ASN A 12 9.20 15.51 -1.21
C ASN A 12 8.71 16.43 -2.34
N ASN A 13 8.32 15.86 -3.47
CA ASN A 13 7.68 16.59 -4.57
C ASN A 13 6.36 17.24 -4.10
N ARG A 14 6.09 18.44 -4.61
CA ARG A 14 4.82 19.15 -4.39
C ARG A 14 3.97 19.10 -5.64
N GLU A 15 2.66 19.06 -5.45
CA GLU A 15 1.72 19.27 -6.54
C GLU A 15 1.98 20.62 -7.22
N ASN A 16 1.83 20.64 -8.53
CA ASN A 16 2.05 21.81 -9.35
C ASN A 16 1.27 21.65 -10.67
N SER A 17 1.47 22.58 -11.61
CA SER A 17 0.77 22.57 -12.90
C SER A 17 1.03 21.35 -13.78
N GLN A 18 1.94 20.45 -13.39
CA GLN A 18 2.30 19.23 -14.11
C GLN A 18 2.34 17.98 -13.21
N LEU A 19 1.97 18.10 -11.93
CA LEU A 19 2.00 16.97 -10.99
C LEU A 19 0.80 17.06 -10.05
N GLU A 20 -0.06 16.05 -10.08
CA GLU A 20 -1.18 15.90 -9.16
C GLU A 20 -1.09 14.56 -8.43
N PHE A 21 -1.30 14.58 -7.11
CA PHE A 21 -1.36 13.40 -6.27
C PHE A 21 -2.81 13.00 -6.01
N LYS A 22 -3.08 11.71 -6.09
CA LYS A 22 -4.35 11.13 -5.68
C LYS A 22 -4.15 9.96 -4.76
N LYS A 23 -4.97 9.88 -3.72
CA LYS A 23 -4.92 8.77 -2.76
C LYS A 23 -5.36 7.45 -3.38
N THR A 24 -6.42 7.48 -4.17
CA THR A 24 -7.12 6.30 -4.70
C THR A 24 -7.31 6.38 -6.19
N PHE A 25 -7.44 5.21 -6.83
CA PHE A 25 -7.77 5.10 -8.25
C PHE A 25 -9.23 4.67 -8.42
N ASN A 26 -9.89 5.24 -9.42
CA ASN A 26 -11.29 5.04 -9.74
C ASN A 26 -11.44 4.96 -11.27
N ASN A 27 -12.10 3.93 -11.78
CA ASN A 27 -12.25 3.70 -13.21
C ASN A 27 -13.15 4.74 -13.91
N TYR A 28 -13.81 5.64 -13.16
CA TYR A 28 -14.58 6.73 -13.77
C TYR A 28 -13.66 7.85 -14.26
N ILE A 29 -13.44 7.85 -15.57
CA ILE A 29 -12.71 8.85 -16.36
C ILE A 29 -13.05 10.30 -15.99
N LYS A 30 -14.32 10.59 -15.71
CA LYS A 30 -14.81 11.94 -15.37
C LYS A 30 -14.08 12.57 -14.18
N ASN A 31 -13.52 11.76 -13.29
CA ASN A 31 -12.78 12.23 -12.13
C ASN A 31 -11.40 12.81 -12.49
N TYR A 32 -10.89 12.52 -13.69
CA TYR A 32 -9.54 12.88 -14.14
C TYR A 32 -9.52 13.76 -15.38
N ILE A 33 -10.61 13.77 -16.16
CA ILE A 33 -10.72 14.57 -17.39
C ILE A 33 -10.27 16.01 -17.20
N LYS A 34 -10.70 16.68 -16.13
CA LYS A 34 -10.35 18.09 -15.90
C LYS A 34 -8.84 18.28 -15.74
N THR A 35 -8.20 17.42 -14.95
CA THR A 35 -6.74 17.42 -14.76
C THR A 35 -6.02 17.08 -16.06
N ILE A 36 -6.47 16.05 -16.78
CA ILE A 36 -5.88 15.63 -18.06
C ILE A 36 -5.93 16.78 -19.08
N CYS A 37 -7.08 17.43 -19.25
CA CYS A 37 -7.22 18.58 -20.13
C CYS A 37 -6.36 19.77 -19.68
N ALA A 38 -6.29 20.04 -18.38
CA ALA A 38 -5.45 21.11 -17.84
C ALA A 38 -3.95 20.85 -18.11
N PHE A 39 -3.49 19.60 -18.01
CA PHE A 39 -2.12 19.21 -18.35
C PHE A 39 -1.86 19.24 -19.86
N ALA A 40 -2.80 18.76 -20.67
CA ALA A 40 -2.71 18.76 -22.12
C ALA A 40 -2.64 20.18 -22.71
N ASN A 41 -3.37 21.14 -22.12
CA ASN A 41 -3.30 22.56 -22.52
C ASN A 41 -1.98 23.24 -22.12
N ASN A 42 -1.12 22.58 -21.33
CA ASN A 42 0.18 23.09 -20.89
C ASN A 42 1.31 22.29 -21.56
N LYS A 43 2.26 21.77 -20.76
CA LYS A 43 3.42 20.99 -21.24
C LYS A 43 3.28 19.51 -20.90
N GLY A 44 2.04 19.02 -20.77
CA GLY A 44 1.74 17.72 -20.19
C GLY A 44 1.96 17.67 -18.67
N GLY A 45 1.85 16.48 -18.09
CA GLY A 45 1.99 16.27 -16.65
C GLY A 45 1.75 14.84 -16.20
N TYR A 46 1.79 14.63 -14.89
CA TYR A 46 1.67 13.35 -14.23
C TYR A 46 0.55 13.37 -13.18
N ILE A 47 -0.30 12.35 -13.22
CA ILE A 47 -1.22 12.03 -12.11
C ILE A 47 -0.64 10.81 -11.41
N VAL A 48 -0.25 10.97 -10.15
CA VAL A 48 0.35 9.92 -9.34
C VAL A 48 -0.67 9.44 -8.32
N PHE A 49 -1.07 8.19 -8.45
CA PHE A 49 -1.99 7.56 -7.51
C PHE A 49 -1.27 6.85 -6.35
N GLY A 50 -1.97 6.68 -5.22
CA GLY A 50 -1.44 6.03 -4.04
C GLY A 50 -0.62 6.95 -3.13
N VAL A 51 -0.89 8.27 -3.15
CA VAL A 51 -0.27 9.25 -2.26
C VAL A 51 -1.36 10.01 -1.49
N GLU A 52 -1.27 10.04 -0.16
CA GLU A 52 -2.21 10.82 0.66
C GLU A 52 -1.98 12.32 0.50
N ASP A 53 -3.02 13.15 0.56
CA ASP A 53 -2.87 14.62 0.45
C ASP A 53 -1.95 15.20 1.55
N LYS A 54 -2.24 14.86 2.82
CA LYS A 54 -1.42 15.25 3.98
C LYS A 54 -1.12 14.01 4.82
N PRO A 55 0.15 13.71 5.14
CA PRO A 55 1.38 14.48 4.89
C PRO A 55 2.11 14.16 3.55
N ARG A 56 1.43 13.77 2.46
CA ARG A 56 2.07 13.20 1.25
C ARG A 56 2.76 11.87 1.49
N LYS A 57 2.11 11.02 2.28
CA LYS A 57 2.59 9.67 2.54
C LYS A 57 2.31 8.80 1.30
N PRO A 58 3.32 8.12 0.73
CA PRO A 58 3.08 7.08 -0.25
C PRO A 58 2.45 5.89 0.46
N ILE A 59 1.25 5.51 0.03
CA ILE A 59 0.46 4.41 0.59
C ILE A 59 0.17 3.30 -0.43
N GLY A 60 0.47 3.55 -1.71
CA GLY A 60 0.12 2.67 -2.81
C GLY A 60 -1.38 2.61 -3.07
N LEU A 61 -1.79 1.78 -4.04
CA LEU A 61 -3.18 1.74 -4.50
C LEU A 61 -4.11 0.86 -3.67
N GLY A 62 -3.60 0.09 -2.72
CA GLY A 62 -4.48 -0.66 -1.84
C GLY A 62 -5.37 -1.66 -2.61
N ASN A 63 -6.67 -1.56 -2.38
CA ASN A 63 -7.69 -2.35 -3.07
C ASN A 63 -7.95 -1.86 -4.51
N ASP A 64 -7.45 -0.67 -4.88
CA ASP A 64 -7.63 -0.09 -6.21
C ASP A 64 -6.52 -0.48 -7.19
N TYR A 65 -5.55 -1.30 -6.78
CA TYR A 65 -4.47 -1.74 -7.66
C TYR A 65 -5.02 -2.48 -8.88
N ASN A 66 -5.90 -3.45 -8.66
CA ASN A 66 -6.48 -4.23 -9.75
C ASN A 66 -7.35 -3.40 -10.69
N LYS A 67 -8.02 -2.40 -10.12
CA LYS A 67 -8.79 -1.43 -10.89
C LYS A 67 -7.88 -0.66 -11.85
N PHE A 68 -6.70 -0.25 -11.38
CA PHE A 68 -5.68 0.42 -12.18
C PHE A 68 -5.09 -0.51 -13.25
N ASN A 69 -4.66 -1.72 -12.88
CA ASN A 69 -4.03 -2.65 -13.83
C ASN A 69 -4.99 -3.17 -14.92
N ASN A 70 -6.27 -3.34 -14.58
CA ASN A 70 -7.28 -3.81 -15.53
C ASN A 70 -7.99 -2.65 -16.24
N PHE A 71 -7.55 -1.41 -16.02
CA PHE A 71 -8.14 -0.25 -16.67
C PHE A 71 -7.75 -0.24 -18.15
N ASP A 72 -8.74 -0.33 -19.04
CA ASP A 72 -8.49 -0.19 -20.47
C ASP A 72 -8.32 1.28 -20.83
N LEU A 73 -7.08 1.65 -21.15
CA LEU A 73 -6.73 3.00 -21.55
C LEU A 73 -7.30 3.37 -22.93
N LYS A 74 -7.56 2.38 -23.80
CA LYS A 74 -8.03 2.65 -25.18
C LYS A 74 -9.38 3.36 -25.19
N ASP A 75 -10.29 2.95 -24.31
CA ASP A 75 -11.61 3.57 -24.18
C ASP A 75 -11.48 5.03 -23.73
N LEU A 76 -10.56 5.32 -22.80
CA LEU A 76 -10.28 6.68 -22.35
C LEU A 76 -9.71 7.55 -23.49
N THR A 77 -8.66 7.06 -24.15
CA THR A 77 -7.99 7.80 -25.21
C THR A 77 -8.95 8.07 -26.38
N THR A 78 -9.78 7.10 -26.76
CA THR A 78 -10.79 7.25 -27.81
C THR A 78 -11.84 8.29 -27.45
N HIS A 79 -12.41 8.25 -26.23
CA HIS A 79 -13.39 9.24 -25.79
C HIS A 79 -12.80 10.66 -25.74
N LEU A 80 -11.55 10.79 -25.30
CA LEU A 80 -10.86 12.07 -25.24
C LEU A 80 -10.55 12.62 -26.64
N GLN A 81 -10.02 11.81 -27.54
CA GLN A 81 -9.72 12.19 -28.93
C GLN A 81 -10.96 12.66 -29.68
N ASN A 82 -12.11 12.04 -29.46
CA ASN A 82 -13.38 12.50 -30.04
C ASN A 82 -13.87 13.85 -29.48
N SER A 83 -13.31 14.28 -28.35
CA SER A 83 -13.73 15.49 -27.62
C SER A 83 -12.75 16.66 -27.74
N ILE A 84 -11.54 16.44 -28.28
CA ILE A 84 -10.46 17.43 -28.33
C ILE A 84 -9.83 17.48 -29.73
N SER A 85 -9.37 18.65 -30.18
CA SER A 85 -8.85 18.85 -31.54
C SER A 85 -7.38 18.43 -31.74
N TYR A 86 -6.74 17.86 -30.71
CA TYR A 86 -5.32 17.51 -30.71
C TYR A 86 -5.10 16.03 -30.38
N ASN A 87 -4.05 15.44 -30.95
CA ASN A 87 -3.65 14.09 -30.62
C ASN A 87 -3.02 14.07 -29.22
N LEU A 88 -3.73 13.45 -28.28
CA LEU A 88 -3.28 13.26 -26.91
C LEU A 88 -2.72 11.85 -26.75
N GLU A 89 -1.42 11.76 -26.43
CA GLU A 89 -0.80 10.51 -26.00
C GLU A 89 -0.90 10.40 -24.48
N ILE A 90 -1.55 9.34 -24.01
CA ILE A 90 -1.68 9.02 -22.60
C ILE A 90 -1.05 7.67 -22.39
N GLU A 91 -0.21 7.57 -21.37
CA GLU A 91 0.36 6.32 -20.91
C GLU A 91 0.03 6.09 -19.44
N MET A 92 -0.29 4.84 -19.10
CA MET A 92 -0.47 4.41 -17.73
C MET A 92 0.61 3.39 -17.41
N ASN A 93 1.55 3.80 -16.57
CA ASN A 93 2.67 2.97 -16.14
C ASN A 93 2.62 2.76 -14.64
N SER A 94 2.97 1.56 -14.20
CA SER A 94 3.28 1.30 -12.79
C SER A 94 4.78 1.51 -12.58
N PHE A 95 5.14 2.16 -11.48
CA PHE A 95 6.53 2.22 -11.05
C PHE A 95 6.60 1.71 -9.62
N SER A 96 7.57 0.84 -9.35
CA SER A 96 7.98 0.53 -7.99
C SER A 96 8.96 1.61 -7.55
N GLN A 97 8.76 2.20 -6.37
CA GLN A 97 9.85 2.92 -5.73
C GLN A 97 11.01 1.96 -5.51
N ASP A 98 12.24 2.48 -5.59
CA ASP A 98 13.39 1.87 -4.93
C ASP A 98 13.18 1.99 -3.42
N ILE A 99 12.24 1.21 -2.90
CA ILE A 99 12.06 1.01 -1.48
C ILE A 99 13.33 0.30 -1.05
N ASN A 100 14.05 0.87 -0.08
CA ASN A 100 15.25 0.22 0.40
C ASN A 100 14.79 -1.03 1.16
N LEU A 101 14.83 -2.19 0.48
CA LEU A 101 14.30 -3.45 0.97
C LEU A 101 14.93 -3.88 2.31
N GLU A 102 16.10 -3.35 2.66
CA GLU A 102 16.79 -3.62 3.93
C GLU A 102 16.41 -2.64 5.05
N LYS A 103 15.96 -1.42 4.71
CA LYS A 103 15.60 -0.39 5.70
C LYS A 103 14.09 -0.26 5.92
N ASP A 104 13.30 -0.55 4.91
CA ASP A 104 11.84 -0.31 4.88
C ASP A 104 11.01 -1.58 5.07
N PHE A 105 11.67 -2.75 5.02
CA PHE A 105 11.08 -4.05 5.30
C PHE A 105 11.80 -4.72 6.46
N PHE A 106 11.08 -5.65 7.09
CA PHE A 106 11.54 -6.39 8.24
C PHE A 106 11.40 -7.87 7.94
N THR A 107 12.43 -8.65 8.22
CA THR A 107 12.27 -10.10 8.42
C THR A 107 11.33 -10.36 9.59
N THR A 108 10.82 -11.59 9.72
CA THR A 108 10.01 -11.98 10.89
C THR A 108 10.71 -11.63 12.21
N LYS A 109 12.03 -11.80 12.27
CA LYS A 109 12.84 -11.55 13.46
C LYS A 109 12.92 -10.06 13.77
N GLU A 110 13.25 -9.23 12.78
CA GLU A 110 13.31 -7.77 12.95
C GLU A 110 11.94 -7.18 13.30
N LEU A 111 10.87 -7.71 12.69
CA LEU A 111 9.50 -7.31 12.98
C LEU A 111 9.15 -7.56 14.44
N ALA A 112 9.46 -8.76 14.94
CA ALA A 112 9.22 -9.14 16.32
C ALA A 112 10.06 -8.34 17.33
N VAL A 113 11.33 -8.08 17.02
CA VAL A 113 12.20 -7.23 17.86
C VAL A 113 11.64 -5.81 17.94
N LYS A 114 11.18 -5.24 16.81
CA LYS A 114 10.59 -3.88 16.77
C LYS A 114 9.26 -3.76 17.50
N LEU A 115 8.55 -4.87 17.66
CA LEU A 115 7.30 -4.95 18.42
C LEU A 115 7.55 -5.25 19.91
N ASN A 116 8.82 -5.40 20.33
CA ASN A 116 9.20 -5.89 21.66
C ASN A 116 8.63 -7.28 21.99
N TRP A 117 8.37 -8.10 20.97
CA TRP A 117 7.82 -9.46 21.13
C TRP A 117 8.89 -10.53 21.26
N LEU A 118 10.15 -10.21 20.93
CA LEU A 118 11.30 -11.10 21.08
C LEU A 118 12.52 -10.29 21.53
N ASN A 119 13.35 -10.89 22.38
CA ASN A 119 14.72 -10.45 22.60
C ASN A 119 15.63 -11.14 21.59
N GLY A 120 16.71 -10.48 21.14
CA GLY A 120 17.44 -10.78 19.89
C GLY A 120 17.90 -12.23 19.61
N ASN A 121 17.87 -13.13 20.59
CA ASN A 121 18.23 -14.55 20.43
C ASN A 121 17.05 -15.54 20.46
N SER A 122 15.81 -15.07 20.68
CA SER A 122 14.63 -15.94 20.75
C SER A 122 14.10 -16.36 19.37
N ASN A 123 13.47 -17.54 19.30
CA ASN A 123 12.86 -18.08 18.07
C ASN A 123 11.62 -17.27 17.65
N THR A 124 11.36 -17.18 16.36
CA THR A 124 10.25 -16.43 15.76
C THR A 124 8.94 -17.21 15.65
N TYR A 125 8.87 -18.44 16.15
CA TYR A 125 7.71 -19.34 16.00
C TYR A 125 6.37 -18.68 16.37
N HIS A 126 6.30 -18.04 17.53
CA HIS A 126 5.08 -17.37 17.99
C HIS A 126 4.70 -16.19 17.10
N THR A 127 5.69 -15.40 16.64
CA THR A 127 5.47 -14.34 15.66
C THR A 127 4.93 -14.91 14.34
N GLN A 128 5.47 -16.03 13.87
CA GLN A 128 5.01 -16.69 12.64
C GLN A 128 3.55 -17.15 12.74
N GLU A 129 3.15 -17.72 13.89
CA GLU A 129 1.76 -18.11 14.13
C GLU A 129 0.80 -16.92 14.18
N ILE A 130 1.22 -15.80 14.79
CA ILE A 130 0.46 -14.54 14.78
C ILE A 130 0.27 -14.03 13.35
N ILE A 131 1.36 -13.92 12.59
CA ILE A 131 1.36 -13.49 11.19
C ILE A 131 0.42 -14.37 10.34
N LYS A 132 0.48 -15.69 10.55
CA LYS A 132 -0.35 -16.67 9.86
C LYS A 132 -1.83 -16.48 10.21
N LYS A 133 -2.15 -16.32 11.49
CA LYS A 133 -3.53 -16.08 11.96
C LYS A 133 -4.12 -14.79 11.40
N LEU A 134 -3.31 -13.73 11.34
CA LEU A 134 -3.65 -12.43 10.78
C LEU A 134 -3.63 -12.37 9.24
N LYS A 135 -3.23 -13.48 8.59
CA LYS A 135 -3.14 -13.59 7.14
C LYS A 135 -2.30 -12.50 6.49
N LEU A 136 -1.24 -12.03 7.16
CA LEU A 136 -0.42 -10.94 6.63
C LEU A 136 0.31 -11.31 5.34
N LYS A 137 0.61 -12.60 5.14
CA LYS A 137 1.25 -13.08 3.91
C LYS A 137 0.30 -13.08 2.70
N ASP A 138 -1.00 -12.99 2.93
CA ASP A 138 -2.02 -12.99 1.87
C ASP A 138 -2.21 -11.59 1.28
N ASP A 139 -1.67 -10.54 1.93
CA ASP A 139 -1.78 -9.15 1.50
C ASP A 139 -0.44 -8.65 0.95
N PRO A 140 -0.33 -8.39 -0.38
CA PRO A 140 0.92 -7.94 -1.00
C PRO A 140 1.38 -6.55 -0.50
N ARG A 141 0.52 -5.79 0.19
CA ARG A 141 0.87 -4.51 0.84
C ARG A 141 1.58 -4.72 2.17
N MET A 142 1.45 -5.91 2.74
CA MET A 142 1.98 -6.29 4.05
C MET A 142 3.21 -7.18 3.93
N PHE A 143 3.31 -7.95 2.84
CA PHE A 143 4.30 -9.01 2.66
C PHE A 143 4.83 -9.08 1.23
N GLN A 144 6.14 -9.28 1.11
CA GLN A 144 6.80 -9.56 -0.16
C GLN A 144 7.74 -10.77 -0.01
N LYS A 145 7.64 -11.72 -0.94
CA LYS A 145 8.52 -12.89 -1.01
C LYS A 145 9.63 -12.62 -2.03
N LYS A 146 10.89 -12.60 -1.58
CA LYS A 146 12.07 -12.54 -2.45
C LYS A 146 12.93 -13.79 -2.21
N ASN A 147 14.05 -13.65 -1.50
CA ASN A 147 14.84 -14.78 -0.98
C ASN A 147 14.39 -15.20 0.42
N THR A 148 13.87 -14.26 1.20
CA THR A 148 13.32 -14.46 2.55
C THR A 148 11.92 -13.83 2.65
N SER A 149 11.25 -14.11 3.78
CA SER A 149 9.94 -13.51 4.08
C SER A 149 10.13 -12.10 4.62
N LEU A 150 9.70 -11.07 3.87
CA LEU A 150 9.85 -9.67 4.22
C LEU A 150 8.48 -9.00 4.45
N TYR A 151 8.39 -8.22 5.52
CA TYR A 151 7.18 -7.54 5.97
C TYR A 151 7.35 -6.03 5.87
N THR A 152 6.34 -5.34 5.34
CA THR A 152 6.39 -3.89 5.16
C THR A 152 6.24 -3.14 6.48
N ARG A 153 6.57 -1.84 6.46
CA ARG A 153 6.17 -0.93 7.55
C ARG A 153 4.67 -0.93 7.85
N LEU A 154 3.82 -1.16 6.85
CA LEU A 154 2.38 -1.26 7.06
C LEU A 154 2.01 -2.47 7.94
N ALA A 155 2.70 -3.61 7.74
CA ALA A 155 2.53 -4.78 8.60
C ALA A 155 2.96 -4.49 10.05
N LEU A 156 4.07 -3.77 10.25
CA LEU A 156 4.53 -3.34 11.56
C LEU A 156 3.48 -2.45 12.26
N GLU A 157 2.96 -1.42 11.59
CA GLU A 157 1.98 -0.51 12.18
C GLU A 157 0.68 -1.24 12.55
N LYS A 158 0.17 -2.11 11.68
CA LYS A 158 -0.99 -2.95 11.98
C LYS A 158 -0.78 -3.84 13.21
N LEU A 159 0.43 -4.39 13.38
CA LEU A 159 0.75 -5.23 14.54
C LEU A 159 0.87 -4.43 15.84
N LYS A 160 1.28 -3.15 15.78
CA LYS A 160 1.31 -2.26 16.95
C LYS A 160 -0.08 -1.95 17.52
N GLU A 161 -1.13 -2.01 16.69
CA GLU A 161 -2.51 -1.77 17.14
C GLU A 161 -2.95 -2.75 18.24
N PHE A 162 -2.35 -3.93 18.31
CA PHE A 162 -2.65 -4.95 19.32
C PHE A 162 -2.06 -4.65 20.70
N LYS A 163 -1.27 -3.58 20.87
CA LYS A 163 -0.72 -3.09 22.16
C LYS A 163 -0.18 -4.20 23.08
N ILE A 164 0.53 -5.17 22.51
CA ILE A 164 1.20 -6.19 23.31
C ILE A 164 2.53 -5.61 23.79
N GLU A 165 2.62 -5.34 25.09
CA GLU A 165 3.80 -4.74 25.71
C GLU A 165 4.82 -5.77 26.22
N HIS A 166 4.48 -7.07 26.16
CA HIS A 166 5.29 -8.15 26.71
C HIS A 166 5.71 -9.17 25.64
N ASN A 167 6.88 -9.76 25.88
CA ASN A 167 7.49 -10.80 25.05
C ASN A 167 6.46 -11.89 24.70
N VAL A 168 6.27 -12.19 23.42
CA VAL A 168 5.39 -13.32 23.01
C VAL A 168 6.28 -14.55 22.84
N ASN A 169 6.87 -14.98 23.95
CA ASN A 169 7.96 -15.95 23.95
C ASN A 169 7.53 -17.35 24.34
N ASN A 170 6.32 -17.47 24.89
CA ASN A 170 5.77 -18.74 25.32
C ASN A 170 4.31 -18.89 24.87
N ILE A 171 3.79 -20.11 25.01
CA ILE A 171 2.43 -20.48 24.62
C ILE A 171 1.35 -19.65 25.36
N ASN A 172 1.58 -19.26 26.61
CA ASN A 172 0.60 -18.50 27.39
C ASN A 172 0.45 -17.07 26.85
N ASP A 173 1.55 -16.44 26.44
CA ASP A 173 1.52 -15.11 25.82
C ASP A 173 0.83 -15.15 24.46
N LEU A 174 1.06 -16.22 23.68
CA LEU A 174 0.38 -16.45 22.41
C LEU A 174 -1.14 -16.66 22.62
N ILE A 175 -1.54 -17.41 23.64
CA ILE A 175 -2.95 -17.61 24.02
C ILE A 175 -3.58 -16.28 24.44
N LEU A 176 -2.87 -15.47 25.24
CA LEU A 176 -3.33 -14.16 25.68
C LEU A 176 -3.53 -13.21 24.49
N PHE A 177 -2.59 -13.21 23.55
CA PHE A 177 -2.72 -12.46 22.30
C PHE A 177 -3.97 -12.86 21.52
N PHE A 178 -4.20 -14.16 21.30
CA PHE A 178 -5.36 -14.61 20.55
C PHE A 178 -6.68 -14.37 21.28
N LYS A 179 -6.70 -14.37 22.62
CA LYS A 179 -7.87 -13.93 23.39
C LYS A 179 -8.15 -12.44 23.17
N ASN A 180 -7.12 -11.59 23.20
CA ASN A 180 -7.23 -10.16 22.92
C ASN A 180 -7.67 -9.88 21.47
N LEU A 181 -7.19 -10.68 20.51
CA LEU A 181 -7.63 -10.63 19.12
C LEU A 181 -9.16 -10.79 18.99
N ASN A 182 -9.73 -11.69 19.79
CA ASN A 182 -11.15 -12.03 19.78
C ASN A 182 -12.00 -11.10 20.65
N SER A 183 -11.40 -10.33 21.56
CA SER A 183 -12.09 -9.36 22.44
C SER A 183 -12.14 -7.94 21.86
N LEU A 184 -11.37 -7.65 20.80
CA LEU A 184 -11.54 -6.43 20.01
C LEU A 184 -12.96 -6.39 19.42
N PRO A 185 -13.67 -5.25 19.51
CA PRO A 185 -15.06 -5.16 19.09
C PRO A 185 -15.17 -5.50 17.60
N THR A 186 -15.73 -6.67 17.31
CA THR A 186 -16.15 -7.03 15.97
C THR A 186 -17.36 -6.16 15.63
N LYS A 187 -17.14 -5.15 14.77
CA LYS A 187 -18.26 -4.58 14.01
C LYS A 187 -18.82 -5.71 13.15
N LYS A 188 -19.89 -6.36 13.62
CA LYS A 188 -20.75 -7.24 12.82
C LYS A 188 -21.25 -6.45 11.61
N GLN A 189 -20.84 -6.85 10.40
CA GLN A 189 -21.68 -6.87 9.20
C GLN A 189 -21.27 -8.08 8.35
N HIS A 190 -22.26 -8.90 7.97
CA HIS A 190 -22.09 -10.03 7.05
C HIS A 190 -21.56 -9.55 5.69
N ILE A 191 -20.67 -10.31 5.03
CA ILE A 191 -20.56 -10.46 3.56
C ILE A 191 -19.67 -11.67 3.21
N ASN A 192 -20.11 -12.40 2.19
CA ASN A 192 -19.44 -13.55 1.56
C ASN A 192 -18.18 -13.17 0.75
N ILE A 193 -17.30 -14.17 0.58
CA ILE A 193 -15.95 -14.16 -0.01
C ILE A 193 -15.91 -13.72 -1.49
N LYS A 194 -14.86 -12.97 -1.90
CA LYS A 194 -14.02 -13.23 -3.11
C LYS A 194 -12.77 -12.34 -3.19
N LYS A 195 -11.71 -12.89 -3.79
CA LYS A 195 -10.35 -12.31 -3.93
C LYS A 195 -10.31 -11.13 -4.91
N THR A 196 -9.21 -10.40 -4.88
CA THR A 196 -8.67 -9.70 -6.04
C THR A 196 -7.14 -9.67 -5.90
N THR A 197 -6.41 -9.97 -6.98
CA THR A 197 -4.98 -10.33 -7.00
C THR A 197 -4.21 -9.38 -7.90
N LEU A 198 -3.15 -8.78 -7.40
CA LEU A 198 -2.38 -7.72 -8.04
C LEU A 198 -2.38 -6.55 -7.05
#